data_AF-A0A0W0Y3Z2-F1
#
_entry.id   AF-A0A0W0Y3Z2-F1
#
_cell.length_a   1.000
_cell.length_b   1.000
_cell.length_c   1.000
_cell.angle_alpha   90.00
_cell.angle_beta   90.00
_cell.angle_gamma   90.00
#
_symmetry.space_group_name_H-M   'P 1'
#
loop_
_entity.id
_entity.type
_entity.pdbx_description
1 polymer ?
#
loop_
_entity_poly.entity_id
_entity_poly.type
_entity_poly.pdbx_seq_one_letter_code
_entity_poly.pdbx_strand_id
1 'polypeptide(L)'
;MSEDIGTGEESKGFTAGVASVITATVASYAALKKGNISVAFLCYKSVGGFGLNFYRLQANGNRHRFFAIDYHRFKDPKTNEEIMALHYHRGSSLKELKLHRPYEGGW
;
A
#
# COMPACT_ATOMS: atom_id res chain seq x y z
N MET A 1 42.13 -22.81 19.23
CA MET A 1 42.27 -21.34 19.24
C MET A 1 41.29 -20.82 18.20
N SER A 2 40.24 -20.17 18.67
CA SER A 2 39.13 -19.61 17.88
C SER A 2 39.58 -18.38 17.09
N GLU A 3 38.94 -18.09 15.95
CA GLU A 3 38.18 -16.83 15.72
C GLU A 3 37.64 -16.71 14.28
N ASP A 4 36.38 -16.26 14.22
CA ASP A 4 35.51 -15.98 13.06
C ASP A 4 36.02 -14.89 12.13
N ILE A 5 35.72 -14.98 10.82
CA ILE A 5 35.42 -13.80 9.96
C ILE A 5 34.37 -14.17 8.91
N GLY A 6 33.09 -14.06 9.27
CA GLY A 6 31.93 -14.26 8.38
C GLY A 6 30.91 -13.10 8.40
N THR A 7 31.34 -11.88 8.75
CA THR A 7 30.44 -10.75 9.12
C THR A 7 30.32 -9.63 8.08
N GLY A 8 30.99 -9.75 6.92
CA GLY A 8 31.16 -8.66 5.96
C GLY A 8 30.00 -8.43 4.97
N GLU A 9 29.18 -9.45 4.69
CA GLU A 9 28.07 -9.34 3.73
C GLU A 9 26.73 -9.02 4.40
N GLU A 10 26.44 -9.62 5.57
CA GLU A 10 25.22 -9.34 6.33
C GLU A 10 25.12 -7.87 6.77
N SER A 11 26.24 -7.27 7.20
CA SER A 11 26.28 -5.87 7.65
C SER A 11 25.98 -4.88 6.52
N LYS A 12 26.40 -5.17 5.29
CA LYS A 12 26.11 -4.36 4.10
C LYS A 12 24.63 -4.44 3.71
N GLY A 13 24.05 -5.64 3.75
CA GLY A 13 22.61 -5.85 3.51
C GLY A 13 21.73 -5.16 4.54
N PHE A 14 22.11 -5.25 5.83
CA PHE A 14 21.40 -4.58 6.92
C PHE A 14 21.49 -3.06 6.82
N THR A 15 22.68 -2.51 6.57
CA THR A 15 22.89 -1.06 6.44
C THR A 15 22.18 -0.49 5.20
N ALA A 16 22.23 -1.20 4.07
CA ALA A 16 21.48 -0.82 2.87
C ALA A 16 19.96 -0.88 3.11
N GLY A 17 19.49 -1.91 3.83
CA GLY A 17 18.10 -2.04 4.26
C GLY A 17 17.64 -0.85 5.10
N VAL A 18 18.38 -0.50 6.15
CA VAL A 18 18.08 0.65 7.02
C VAL A 18 18.08 1.96 6.22
N ALA A 19 19.08 2.19 5.37
CA ALA A 19 19.15 3.38 4.53
C ALA A 19 17.94 3.51 3.58
N SER A 20 17.48 2.40 3.00
CA SER A 20 16.30 2.38 2.13
C SER A 20 15.01 2.73 2.89
N VAL A 21 14.82 2.20 4.10
CA VAL A 21 13.64 2.47 4.94
C VAL A 21 13.61 3.94 5.36
N ILE A 22 14.75 4.49 5.79
CA ILE A 22 14.85 5.91 6.16
C ILE A 22 14.54 6.80 4.95
N THR A 23 15.14 6.51 3.80
CA THR A 23 14.92 7.28 2.56
C THR A 23 13.44 7.24 2.15
N ALA A 24 12.82 6.06 2.15
CA ALA A 24 11.41 5.90 1.82
C ALA A 24 10.49 6.66 2.79
N THR A 25 10.84 6.66 4.08
CA THR A 25 10.09 7.39 5.12
C THR A 25 10.16 8.90 4.90
N VAL A 26 11.36 9.45 4.69
CA VAL A 26 11.55 10.89 4.43
C VAL A 26 10.86 11.32 3.14
N ALA A 27 11.00 10.55 2.07
CA ALA A 27 10.34 10.83 0.80
C ALA A 27 8.80 10.81 0.93
N SER A 28 8.26 9.82 1.66
CA SER A 28 6.83 9.72 1.94
C SER A 28 6.34 10.92 2.74
N TYR A 29 7.04 11.30 3.81
CA TYR A 29 6.70 12.47 4.62
C TYR A 29 6.75 13.78 3.81
N ALA A 30 7.78 13.97 2.98
CA ALA A 30 7.88 15.14 2.12
C ALA A 30 6.73 15.22 1.09
N ALA A 31 6.36 14.08 0.49
CA ALA A 31 5.26 14.00 -0.45
C ALA A 31 3.89 14.30 0.21
N LEU A 32 3.71 13.86 1.46
CA LEU A 32 2.54 14.20 2.28
C LEU A 32 2.53 15.70 2.64
N LYS A 33 3.66 16.25 3.12
CA LYS A 33 3.80 17.65 3.53
C LYS A 33 3.57 18.63 2.37
N LYS A 34 4.02 18.28 1.16
CA LYS A 34 3.78 19.09 -0.06
C LYS A 34 2.31 19.06 -0.51
N GLY A 35 1.49 18.15 0.04
CA GLY A 35 0.08 17.99 -0.33
C GLY A 35 -0.15 17.19 -1.61
N ASN A 36 0.93 16.76 -2.29
CA ASN A 36 0.88 15.99 -3.53
C ASN A 36 0.29 14.60 -3.34
N ILE A 37 0.53 13.98 -2.17
CA ILE A 37 -0.05 12.70 -1.78
C ILE A 37 -0.89 12.90 -0.52
N SER A 38 -2.05 12.24 -0.46
CA SER A 38 -2.87 12.10 0.75
C SER A 38 -2.98 10.64 1.12
N VAL A 39 -3.10 10.37 2.41
CA VAL A 39 -3.50 9.07 2.93
C VAL A 39 -4.76 9.26 3.77
N ALA A 40 -5.73 8.37 3.63
CA ALA A 40 -6.94 8.36 4.45
C ALA A 40 -7.26 6.94 4.92
N PHE A 41 -7.53 6.80 6.21
CA PHE A 41 -8.12 5.58 6.76
C PHE A 41 -9.64 5.74 6.78
N LEU A 42 -10.36 4.84 6.11
CA LEU A 42 -11.80 4.90 5.93
C LEU A 42 -12.47 3.71 6.59
N CYS A 43 -13.66 3.94 7.16
CA CYS A 43 -14.56 2.88 7.63
C CYS A 43 -15.76 2.79 6.69
N TYR A 44 -16.01 1.61 6.13
CA TYR A 44 -17.01 1.41 5.08
C TYR A 44 -18.34 0.96 5.69
N LYS A 45 -19.27 1.89 5.95
CA LYS A 45 -20.54 1.57 6.63
C LYS A 45 -21.44 0.59 5.88
N SER A 46 -21.52 0.73 4.54
CA SER A 46 -22.43 -0.07 3.71
C SER A 46 -21.97 -1.52 3.58
N VAL A 47 -20.71 -1.73 3.18
CA VAL A 47 -20.14 -3.06 2.98
C VAL A 47 -19.45 -3.63 4.21
N GLY A 48 -19.36 -2.86 5.31
CA GLY A 48 -18.58 -3.20 6.50
C GLY A 48 -17.07 -3.07 6.26
N GLY A 49 -16.28 -3.07 7.33
CA GLY A 49 -14.82 -3.09 7.24
C GLY A 49 -14.15 -1.72 7.11
N PHE A 50 -12.88 -1.73 6.70
CA PHE A 50 -12.01 -0.56 6.71
C PHE A 50 -10.96 -0.61 5.60
N GLY A 51 -10.31 0.52 5.34
CA GLY A 51 -9.33 0.61 4.28
C GLY A 51 -8.39 1.81 4.36
N LEU A 52 -7.15 1.61 3.93
CA LEU A 52 -6.14 2.64 3.80
C LEU A 52 -6.03 3.06 2.33
N ASN A 53 -6.39 4.31 2.05
CA ASN A 53 -6.51 4.84 0.69
C ASN A 53 -5.44 5.90 0.44
N PHE A 54 -4.82 5.84 -0.74
CA PHE A 54 -3.77 6.75 -1.17
C PHE A 54 -4.24 7.55 -2.37
N TYR A 55 -4.08 8.87 -2.28
CA TYR A 55 -4.56 9.82 -3.26
C TYR A 55 -3.42 10.69 -3.77
N ARG A 56 -3.50 11.08 -5.04
CA ARG A 56 -2.59 12.03 -5.66
C ARG A 56 -3.34 13.27 -6.11
N LEU A 57 -2.79 14.45 -5.83
CA LEU A 57 -3.30 15.71 -6.36
C LEU A 57 -3.11 15.74 -7.88
N GLN A 58 -4.18 16.00 -8.60
CA GLN A 58 -4.19 16.17 -10.05
C GLN A 58 -4.01 17.64 -10.42
N ALA A 59 -3.64 17.91 -11.67
CA ALA A 59 -3.45 19.28 -12.17
C ALA A 59 -4.72 20.14 -12.07
N ASN A 60 -5.91 19.51 -12.09
CA ASN A 60 -7.19 20.18 -11.91
C ASN A 60 -7.58 20.44 -10.43
N GLY A 61 -6.67 20.22 -9.49
CA GLY A 61 -6.90 20.41 -8.05
C GLY A 61 -7.64 19.28 -7.36
N ASN A 62 -8.18 18.29 -8.09
CA ASN A 62 -8.86 17.15 -7.49
C ASN A 62 -7.87 16.08 -7.01
N ARG A 63 -8.27 15.31 -6.00
CA ARG A 63 -7.51 14.15 -5.52
C ARG A 63 -8.02 12.89 -6.22
N HIS A 64 -7.11 12.15 -6.86
CA HIS A 64 -7.40 10.86 -7.47
C HIS A 64 -6.81 9.74 -6.62
N ARG A 65 -7.65 8.78 -6.20
CA ARG A 65 -7.17 7.57 -5.52
C ARG A 65 -6.35 6.76 -6.52
N PHE A 66 -5.12 6.38 -6.20
CA PHE A 66 -4.30 5.54 -7.08
C PHE A 66 -3.98 4.16 -6.48
N PHE A 67 -4.13 4.04 -5.16
CA PHE A 67 -3.90 2.80 -4.43
C PHE A 67 -4.81 2.72 -3.20
N ALA A 68 -5.21 1.51 -2.81
CA ALA A 68 -5.85 1.24 -1.53
C ALA A 68 -5.56 -0.18 -1.06
N ILE A 69 -5.52 -0.36 0.26
CA ILE A 69 -5.52 -1.66 0.93
C ILE A 69 -6.79 -1.71 1.76
N ASP A 70 -7.65 -2.68 1.45
CA ASP A 70 -9.02 -2.71 1.92
C ASP A 70 -9.35 -4.08 2.53
N TYR A 71 -10.05 -4.08 3.65
CA TYR A 71 -10.68 -5.27 4.23
C TYR A 71 -12.17 -4.97 4.37
N HIS A 72 -12.97 -5.48 3.43
CA HIS A 72 -14.43 -5.31 3.42
C HIS A 72 -15.10 -6.44 2.63
N ARG A 73 -16.44 -6.50 2.68
CA ARG A 73 -17.22 -7.44 1.85
C ARG A 73 -17.17 -7.02 0.39
N PHE A 74 -16.94 -7.98 -0.50
CA PHE A 74 -17.05 -7.80 -1.95
C PHE A 74 -17.47 -9.10 -2.61
N LYS A 75 -17.94 -8.99 -3.85
CA LYS A 75 -18.32 -10.14 -4.66
C LYS A 75 -17.11 -10.69 -5.40
N ASP A 76 -16.75 -11.95 -5.18
CA ASP A 76 -15.67 -12.60 -5.91
C ASP A 76 -16.08 -12.78 -7.38
N PRO A 77 -15.33 -12.23 -8.36
CA PRO A 77 -15.66 -12.40 -9.77
C PRO A 77 -15.55 -13.84 -10.28
N LYS A 78 -14.84 -14.74 -9.58
CA LYS A 78 -14.66 -16.15 -9.96
C LYS A 78 -15.82 -17.02 -9.48
N THR A 79 -16.19 -16.90 -8.22
CA THR A 79 -17.23 -17.75 -7.58
C THR A 79 -18.60 -17.09 -7.56
N ASN A 80 -18.66 -15.76 -7.78
CA ASN A 80 -19.88 -14.95 -7.68
C ASN A 80 -20.47 -14.90 -6.26
N GLU A 81 -19.72 -15.34 -5.25
CA GLU A 81 -20.08 -15.31 -3.83
C GLU A 81 -19.63 -14.01 -3.16
N GLU A 82 -20.31 -13.62 -2.09
CA GLU A 82 -19.87 -12.50 -1.25
C GLU A 82 -18.86 -13.00 -0.22
N ILE A 83 -17.68 -12.38 -0.20
CA ILE A 83 -16.59 -12.73 0.72
C ILE A 83 -16.09 -11.48 1.45
N MET A 84 -15.65 -11.66 2.70
CA MET A 84 -14.93 -10.64 3.48
C MET A 84 -13.44 -10.99 3.45
N ALA A 85 -12.64 -10.22 2.70
CA ALA A 85 -11.22 -10.51 2.57
C ALA A 85 -10.38 -9.25 2.39
N LEU A 86 -9.10 -9.39 2.76
CA LEU A 86 -8.09 -8.38 2.48
C LEU A 86 -7.79 -8.38 0.99
N HIS A 87 -7.84 -7.20 0.39
CA HIS A 87 -7.57 -7.00 -1.02
C HIS A 87 -7.00 -5.60 -1.25
N TYR A 88 -6.48 -5.36 -2.44
CA TYR A 88 -5.96 -4.05 -2.81
C TYR A 88 -6.54 -3.56 -4.13
N HIS A 89 -6.57 -2.24 -4.26
CA HIS A 89 -6.96 -1.55 -5.48
C HIS A 89 -5.75 -0.78 -6.00
N ARG A 90 -5.51 -0.84 -7.31
CA ARG A 90 -4.47 -0.03 -7.97
C ARG A 90 -4.88 0.30 -9.39
N GLY A 91 -4.43 1.46 -9.87
CA GLY A 91 -4.58 1.86 -11.26
C GLY A 91 -4.66 3.36 -11.46
N SER A 92 -4.71 3.76 -12.72
CA SER A 92 -4.82 5.15 -13.17
C SER A 92 -6.23 5.48 -13.64
N SER A 93 -7.09 4.47 -13.85
CA SER A 93 -8.48 4.63 -14.25
C SER A 93 -9.45 4.13 -13.18
N LEU A 94 -10.67 4.68 -13.21
CA LEU A 94 -11.76 4.20 -12.33
C LEU A 94 -12.07 2.71 -12.55
N LYS A 95 -11.86 2.19 -13.76
CA LYS A 95 -12.09 0.77 -14.06
C LYS A 95 -11.08 -0.11 -13.32
N GLU A 96 -9.79 0.26 -13.34
CA GLU A 96 -8.74 -0.49 -12.66
C GLU A 96 -8.84 -0.42 -11.13
N LEU A 97 -9.26 0.74 -10.61
CA LEU A 97 -9.48 0.99 -9.19
C LEU A 97 -10.73 0.33 -8.60
N LYS A 98 -11.59 -0.25 -9.44
CA LYS A 98 -12.74 -1.08 -9.03
C LYS A 98 -12.41 -2.57 -8.95
N LEU A 99 -11.24 -2.98 -9.44
CA LEU A 99 -10.85 -4.38 -9.43
C LEU A 99 -10.32 -4.75 -8.04
N HIS A 100 -11.10 -5.57 -7.34
CA HIS A 100 -10.69 -6.23 -6.10
C HIS A 100 -9.59 -7.25 -6.43
N ARG A 101 -8.36 -7.00 -5.96
CA ARG A 101 -7.24 -7.91 -6.14
C ARG A 101 -6.95 -8.58 -4.79
N PRO A 102 -7.22 -9.88 -4.65
CA PRO A 102 -6.97 -10.60 -3.40
C PRO A 102 -5.53 -10.42 -2.94
N TYR A 103 -5.34 -10.27 -1.64
CA TYR A 103 -4.01 -10.32 -1.05
C TYR A 103 -3.64 -11.78 -0.75
N GLU A 104 -2.58 -12.28 -1.38
CA GLU A 104 -2.15 -13.69 -1.31
C GLU A 104 -0.99 -13.92 -0.32
N GLY A 105 -0.61 -12.91 0.48
CA GLY A 105 0.41 -13.07 1.53
C GLY A 105 1.79 -12.46 1.25
N GLY A 106 1.94 -11.58 0.24
CA GLY A 106 3.20 -10.87 -0.05
C GLY A 106 2.99 -9.49 -0.69
N TRP A 107 4.02 -8.63 -0.64
CA TRP A 107 4.05 -7.26 -1.18
C TRP A 107 5.01 -7.13 -2.37
#